data_AF-F4W906-F1
#
_entry.id   AF-F4W906-F1
#
_cell.length_a   1.000
_cell.length_b   1.000
_cell.length_c   1.000
_cell.angle_alpha   90.00
_cell.angle_beta   90.00
_cell.angle_gamma   90.00
#
_symmetry.space_group_name_H-M   'P 1'
#
loop_
_entity.id
_entity.type
_entity.pdbx_description
1 polymer ?
#
loop_
_entity_poly.entity_id
_entity_poly.type
_entity_poly.pdbx_seq_one_letter_code
_entity_poly.pdbx_strand_id
1 'polypeptide(L)' 'MAKFNEFRYELLPQPAYSLDLVPCDYFLFPNLKKWFEGKRFTTREQLIAETEAYFEGLDKSYYSDGLKKLENHWSKC' A
#
# COMPACT_ATOMS: atom_id res chain seq x y z
N MET A 1 16.22 4.54 14.34
CA MET A 1 16.14 6.01 14.14
C MET A 1 17.35 6.58 13.39
N ALA A 2 18.59 6.12 13.62
CA ALA A 2 19.80 6.64 12.98
C ALA A 2 19.68 6.83 11.45
N LYS A 3 19.16 5.83 10.74
CA LYS A 3 19.03 5.85 9.27
C LYS A 3 17.93 6.80 8.75
N PHE A 4 16.82 6.94 9.46
CA PHE A 4 15.76 7.90 9.08
C PHE A 4 16.22 9.34 9.27
N ASN A 5 16.96 9.61 10.36
CA ASN A 5 17.51 10.92 10.65
C ASN A 5 18.61 11.31 9.64
N GLU A 6 19.43 10.35 9.20
CA GLU A 6 20.43 10.54 8.14
C GLU A 6 19.79 11.01 6.82
N PHE A 7 18.68 10.40 6.43
CA PHE A 7 17.92 10.79 5.24
C PHE A 7 16.95 11.95 5.46
N ARG A 8 16.90 12.51 6.69
CA ARG A 8 15.99 13.60 7.09
C ARG A 8 14.51 13.29 6.83
N TYR A 9 14.13 12.03 6.97
CA TYR A 9 12.72 11.65 6.91
C TYR A 9 12.02 12.00 8.21
N GLU A 10 10.86 12.64 8.09
CA GLU A 10 9.93 12.79 9.19
C GLU A 10 9.18 11.48 9.42
N LEU A 11 9.19 11.01 10.67
CA LEU A 11 8.44 9.84 11.06
C LEU A 11 7.05 10.26 11.51
N LEU A 12 6.03 9.91 10.74
CA LEU A 12 4.65 10.15 11.16
C LEU A 12 4.27 9.22 12.33
N PRO A 13 3.59 9.73 13.38
CA PRO A 13 3.12 8.90 14.48
C PRO A 13 2.06 7.93 13.97
N GLN A 14 2.26 6.64 14.23
CA GLN A 14 1.30 5.59 13.90
C GLN A 14 0.80 4.94 15.19
N PRO A 15 -0.50 5.04 15.49
CA PRO A 15 -1.06 4.35 16.65
C PRO A 15 -0.99 2.84 16.48
N ALA A 16 -0.79 2.12 17.59
CA ALA A 16 -0.69 0.67 17.58
C ALA A 16 -1.98 0.05 17.00
N TYR A 17 -1.84 -1.02 16.21
CA TYR A 17 -2.93 -1.79 15.61
C TYR A 17 -3.92 -0.99 14.72
N SER A 18 -3.52 0.17 14.21
CA SER A 18 -4.38 1.03 13.40
C SER A 18 -4.19 0.80 11.91
N LEU A 19 -4.70 -0.34 11.41
CA LEU A 19 -4.65 -0.69 9.98
C LEU A 19 -5.44 0.31 9.12
N ASP A 20 -6.48 0.92 9.69
CA ASP A 20 -7.31 1.92 9.00
C ASP A 20 -6.54 3.19 8.65
N LEU A 21 -5.41 3.45 9.32
CA LEU A 21 -4.56 4.61 9.06
C LEU A 21 -3.37 4.30 8.13
N VAL A 22 -3.26 3.06 7.64
CA VAL A 22 -2.17 2.63 6.75
C VAL A 22 -2.68 2.47 5.32
N PRO A 23 -2.31 3.36 4.37
CA PRO A 23 -2.75 3.27 2.98
C PRO A 23 -2.45 1.93 2.31
N CYS A 24 -1.36 1.27 2.70
CA CYS A 24 -1.06 -0.07 2.21
C CYS A 24 -2.13 -1.09 2.63
N ASP A 25 -2.57 -1.05 3.88
CA ASP A 25 -3.47 -2.05 4.45
C ASP A 25 -4.93 -1.82 4.06
N TYR A 26 -5.42 -0.57 4.09
CA TYR A 26 -6.82 -0.29 3.75
C TYR A 26 -7.09 -0.13 2.25
N PHE A 27 -6.06 0.17 1.44
CA PHE A 27 -6.24 0.47 0.01
C PHE A 27 -5.40 -0.40 -0.91
N LEU A 28 -4.08 -0.43 -0.76
CA LEU A 28 -3.22 -1.10 -1.76
C LEU A 28 -3.40 -2.62 -1.77
N PHE A 29 -3.21 -3.28 -0.63
CA PHE A 29 -3.28 -4.73 -0.52
C PHE A 29 -4.65 -5.33 -0.79
N PRO A 30 -5.78 -4.73 -0.36
CA PRO A 30 -7.10 -5.23 -0.71
C PRO A 30 -7.33 -5.27 -2.23
N ASN A 31 -6.89 -4.25 -2.96
CA ASN A 31 -7.04 -4.22 -4.42
C ASN A 31 -6.06 -5.17 -5.13
N LEU A 32 -4.82 -5.30 -4.63
CA LEU A 32 -3.88 -6.31 -5.11
C LEU A 32 -4.41 -7.74 -4.89
N LYS A 33 -5.02 -8.02 -3.74
CA LYS A 33 -5.64 -9.32 -3.46
C LYS A 33 -6.77 -9.64 -4.44
N LYS A 34 -7.61 -8.66 -4.78
CA LYS A 34 -8.64 -8.81 -5.83
C LYS A 34 -8.02 -9.12 -7.19
N TRP A 35 -6.91 -8.46 -7.53
CA TRP A 35 -6.19 -8.76 -8.77
C TRP A 35 -5.63 -10.19 -8.82
N PHE A 36 -5.23 -10.73 -7.67
CA PHE A 36 -4.76 -12.12 -7.54
C PHE A 36 -5.87 -13.14 -7.34
N GLU A 37 -7.12 -12.71 -7.20
CA GLU A 37 -8.22 -13.62 -6.95
C GLU A 37 -8.36 -14.64 -8.09
N GLY A 38 -8.42 -15.92 -7.73
CA GLY A 38 -8.49 -17.03 -8.69
C GLY A 38 -7.16 -17.41 -9.38
N LYS A 39 -6.08 -16.64 -9.18
CA LYS A 39 -4.76 -16.98 -9.74
C LYS A 39 -4.02 -17.93 -8.81
N ARG A 40 -3.35 -18.94 -9.39
CA ARG A 40 -2.43 -19.84 -8.69
C ARG A 40 -1.04 -19.67 -9.29
N PHE A 41 -0.07 -19.32 -8.45
CA PHE A 41 1.32 -19.19 -8.85
C PHE A 41 2.10 -20.42 -8.41
N THR A 42 2.79 -21.07 -9.35
CA THR A 42 3.59 -22.27 -9.06
C THR A 42 5.02 -21.90 -8.71
N THR A 43 5.50 -20.75 -9.19
CA THR A 43 6.84 -20.25 -8.90
C THR A 43 6.81 -18.82 -8.39
N ARG A 44 7.92 -18.42 -7.74
CA ARG A 44 8.09 -17.05 -7.24
C ARG A 44 8.15 -16.04 -8.38
N GLU A 45 8.76 -16.42 -9.50
CA GLU A 45 8.94 -15.56 -10.67
C GLU A 45 7.59 -15.20 -11.30
N GLN A 46 6.65 -16.16 -11.35
CA GLN A 46 5.28 -15.89 -11.81
C GLN A 46 4.56 -14.88 -10.89
N LEU A 47 4.70 -15.04 -9.57
CA LEU A 47 4.12 -14.10 -8.61
C LEU A 47 4.73 -12.70 -8.76
N ILE A 48 6.05 -12.60 -8.92
CA ILE A 48 6.74 -11.32 -9.11
C ILE A 48 6.26 -10.65 -10.40
N ALA A 49 6.28 -11.37 -11.53
CA ALA A 49 5.85 -10.82 -12.81
C ALA A 49 4.38 -10.35 -12.80
N GLU A 50 3.48 -11.10 -12.16
CA GLU A 50 2.08 -10.70 -12.04
C GLU A 50 1.89 -9.48 -11.12
N THR A 51 2.74 -9.37 -10.08
CA THR A 51 2.77 -8.21 -9.18
C THR A 51 3.27 -6.97 -9.92
N GLU A 52 4.34 -7.09 -10.71
CA GLU A 52 4.90 -6.02 -11.53
C GLU A 52 3.88 -5.54 -12.56
N ALA A 53 3.25 -6.47 -13.29
CA ALA A 53 2.21 -6.16 -14.27
C ALA A 53 1.02 -5.40 -13.64
N TYR A 54 0.61 -5.76 -12.42
CA TYR A 54 -0.41 -5.02 -11.69
C TYR A 54 0.01 -3.57 -11.46
N PHE A 55 1.21 -3.33 -10.91
CA PHE A 55 1.66 -1.98 -10.58
C PHE A 55 1.97 -1.12 -11.82
N GLU A 56 2.45 -1.72 -12.90
CA GLU A 56 2.66 -1.04 -14.19
C GLU A 56 1.34 -0.58 -14.83
N GLY A 57 0.24 -1.30 -14.59
CA GLY A 57 -1.09 -0.93 -15.08
C GLY A 57 -1.77 0.20 -14.29
N LEU A 58 -1.22 0.63 -13.16
CA LEU A 58 -1.84 1.66 -12.31
C LEU A 58 -1.36 3.05 -12.68
N ASP A 59 -2.31 3.95 -12.91
CA ASP A 59 -2.01 5.37 -13.10
C ASP A 59 -1.57 6.05 -11.78
N LYS A 60 -0.83 7.16 -11.89
CA LYS A 60 -0.43 7.97 -10.72
C LYS A 60 -1.63 8.42 -9.88
N SER A 61 -2.76 8.72 -10.51
CA SER A 61 -4.00 9.10 -9.81
C SER A 61 -4.47 8.04 -8.82
N TYR A 62 -4.31 6.76 -9.13
CA TYR A 62 -4.70 5.64 -8.27
C TYR A 62 -4.06 5.73 -6.88
N TYR A 63 -2.75 5.98 -6.84
CA TYR A 63 -2.02 6.14 -5.58
C TYR A 63 -2.45 7.42 -4.84
N SER A 64 -2.62 8.52 -5.57
CA SER A 64 -3.08 9.79 -4.99
C SER A 64 -4.46 9.67 -4.36
N ASP A 65 -5.36 8.91 -4.98
CA ASP A 65 -6.73 8.71 -4.48
C ASP A 65 -6.76 7.78 -3.26
N GLY A 66 -5.87 6.79 -3.21
CA GLY A 66 -5.62 6.02 -1.99
C GLY A 66 -5.19 6.93 -0.84
N LEU A 67 -4.19 7.79 -1.06
CA LEU A 67 -3.66 8.69 -0.04
C LEU A 67 -4.67 9.75 0.43
N LYS A 68 -5.49 10.32 -0.47
CA LYS A 68 -6.54 11.29 -0.10
C LYS A 68 -7.56 10.72 0.89
N LYS A 69 -7.78 9.39 0.87
CA LYS A 69 -8.68 8.74 1.84
C LYS A 69 -8.14 8.75 3.26
N LEU A 70 -6.83 8.94 3.43
CA LEU A 70 -6.19 9.02 4.74
C LEU A 70 -6.81 10.14 5.58
N GLU A 71 -7.02 11.33 5.02
CA GLU A 71 -7.66 12.46 5.73
C GLU A 71 -9.04 12.09 6.31
N ASN A 72 -9.84 11.36 5.53
CA ASN A 72 -11.15 10.89 5.99
C ASN A 72 -11.06 9.82 7.08
N HIS A 73 -9.98 9.04 7.13
CA HIS A 73 -9.79 8.04 8.17
C HIS A 73 -9.28 8.69 9.46
N TRP A 74 -8.35 9.65 9.35
CA TRP A 74 -7.84 10.41 10.49
C TRP A 74 -8.91 11.23 11.21
N SER A 75 -9.95 11.70 10.51
CA SER A 75 -11.07 12.44 11.12
C SER A 75 -12.12 11.54 11.78
N LYS A 76 -12.10 10.22 11.51
CA LYS A 76 -13.07 9.25 12.03
C LYS A 76 -12.51 8.40 13.17
N CYS A 77 -11.20 8.23 13.24
CA CYS A 77 -10.50 7.68 14.40
C CYS A 77 -10.37 8.72 15.51
#